data_AF-A0A5E6N5A8-F1
#
_entry.id   AF-A0A5E6N5A8-F1
#
_cell.length_a   1.000
_cell.length_b   1.000
_cell.length_c   1.000
_cell.angle_alpha   90.00
_cell.angle_beta   90.00
_cell.angle_gamma   90.00
#
_symmetry.space_group_name_H-M   'P 1'
#
loop_
_entity.id
_entity.type
_entity.pdbx_description
1 polymer ?
#
loop_
_entity_poly.entity_id
_entity_poly.type
_entity_poly.pdbx_seq_one_letter_code
_entity_poly.pdbx_strand_id
1 'polypeptide(L)'
;MPRLYLAGATLEDLSKTPQAFLSAQNITINSNGTIVNSGTITSQDDTHITASNITNQNGVMTGNNINLNAQNTLLNQSGDITAVNNLKLKQDYYQYCQ
;
A
#
# COMPACT_ATOMS: atom_id res chain seq x y z
N MET A 1 -21.65 6.93 -7.18
CA MET A 1 -20.49 6.20 -7.74
C MET A 1 -19.25 7.05 -7.54
N PRO A 2 -18.32 6.65 -6.65
CA PRO A 2 -17.06 7.39 -6.49
C PRO A 2 -16.23 7.28 -7.78
N ARG A 3 -15.56 8.37 -8.16
CA ARG A 3 -14.62 8.40 -9.28
C ARG A 3 -13.24 8.71 -8.71
N LEU A 4 -12.26 7.87 -9.03
CA LEU A 4 -10.86 8.05 -8.64
C LEU A 4 -10.11 8.65 -9.82
N TYR A 5 -9.56 9.85 -9.64
CA TYR A 5 -8.73 10.51 -10.64
C TYR A 5 -7.28 10.46 -10.18
N LEU A 6 -6.45 9.73 -10.91
CA LEU A 6 -5.00 9.68 -10.68
C LEU A 6 -4.36 10.80 -11.49
N ALA A 7 -3.87 11.83 -10.80
CA ALA A 7 -3.03 12.84 -11.43
C ALA A 7 -1.63 12.24 -11.68
N GLY A 8 -1.06 12.50 -12.86
CA GLY A 8 0.36 12.26 -13.08
C GLY A 8 1.15 13.27 -12.25
N ALA A 9 1.48 12.91 -11.01
CA ALA A 9 2.20 13.77 -10.09
C ALA A 9 3.72 13.62 -10.30
N THR A 10 4.42 14.74 -10.41
CA THR A 10 5.88 14.77 -10.33
C THR A 10 6.35 14.68 -8.86
N LEU A 11 7.63 14.42 -8.62
CA LEU A 11 8.20 14.46 -7.26
C LEU A 11 7.99 15.83 -6.58
N GLU A 12 7.98 16.91 -7.36
CA GLU A 12 7.70 18.26 -6.87
C GLU A 12 6.23 18.38 -6.42
N ASP A 13 5.28 17.86 -7.20
CA ASP A 13 3.85 17.88 -6.84
C ASP A 13 3.59 17.10 -5.55
N LEU A 14 4.24 15.95 -5.39
CA LEU A 14 4.14 15.12 -4.18
C LEU A 14 4.67 15.82 -2.93
N SER A 15 5.69 16.68 -3.06
CA SER A 15 6.20 17.49 -1.95
C SER A 15 5.23 18.60 -1.50
N LYS A 16 4.28 18.97 -2.36
CA LYS A 16 3.28 20.03 -2.13
C LYS A 16 1.93 19.50 -1.62
N THR A 17 1.70 18.18 -1.69
CA THR A 17 0.50 17.52 -1.16
C THR A 17 0.90 16.66 0.04
N PRO A 18 0.98 17.23 1.27
CA PRO A 18 1.65 16.57 2.38
C PRO A 18 1.00 15.26 2.83
N GLN A 19 -0.24 14.97 2.40
CA GLN A 19 -0.98 13.79 2.81
C GLN A 19 -1.88 13.30 1.66
N ALA A 20 -1.32 12.54 0.72
CA ALA A 20 -2.14 11.77 -0.22
C ALA A 20 -3.04 10.82 0.58
N PHE A 21 -4.36 10.86 0.36
CA PHE A 21 -5.34 10.08 1.13
C PHE A 21 -6.17 9.19 0.21
N LEU A 22 -6.13 7.88 0.44
CA LEU A 22 -7.00 6.91 -0.21
C LEU A 22 -7.92 6.29 0.84
N SER A 23 -9.23 6.46 0.68
CA SER A 23 -10.20 5.81 1.56
C SER A 23 -11.41 5.24 0.82
N ALA A 24 -11.83 4.04 1.23
CA ALA A 24 -12.97 3.32 0.69
C ALA A 24 -13.48 2.26 1.70
N GLN A 25 -14.63 1.65 1.42
CA GLN A 25 -15.08 0.46 2.15
C GLN A 25 -14.05 -0.67 2.01
N ASN A 26 -13.67 -0.97 0.76
CA ASN A 26 -12.69 -1.98 0.37
C ASN A 26 -11.69 -1.37 -0.61
N ILE A 27 -10.42 -1.74 -0.48
CA ILE A 27 -9.33 -1.27 -1.34
C ILE A 27 -8.65 -2.47 -1.97
N THR A 28 -8.47 -2.44 -3.29
CA THR A 28 -7.67 -3.43 -4.01
C THR A 28 -6.71 -2.70 -4.95
N ILE A 29 -5.41 -2.94 -4.80
CA ILE A 29 -4.36 -2.38 -5.65
C ILE A 29 -3.50 -3.51 -6.19
N ASN A 30 -3.35 -3.59 -7.51
CA ASN A 30 -2.51 -4.58 -8.19
C ASN A 30 -1.50 -3.86 -9.07
N SER A 31 -0.23 -4.21 -8.95
CA SER A 31 0.85 -3.66 -9.76
C SER A 31 1.87 -4.75 -10.11
N ASN A 32 2.43 -4.71 -11.31
CA ASN A 32 3.60 -5.53 -11.67
C ASN A 32 4.92 -4.80 -11.32
N GLY A 33 4.84 -3.67 -10.63
CA GLY A 33 5.98 -2.86 -10.22
C GLY A 33 5.97 -2.58 -8.72
N THR A 34 6.49 -1.42 -8.35
CA THR A 34 6.55 -0.98 -6.95
C THR A 34 5.30 -0.19 -6.57
N ILE A 35 4.78 -0.44 -5.37
CA ILE A 35 3.80 0.41 -4.69
C ILE A 35 4.50 1.09 -3.51
N VAL A 36 4.46 2.41 -3.48
CA VAL A 36 4.94 3.22 -2.34
C VAL A 36 3.74 3.91 -1.71
N ASN A 37 3.46 3.61 -0.45
CA ASN A 37 2.58 4.44 0.37
C ASN A 37 3.42 5.44 1.16
N SER A 38 3.27 6.73 0.86
CA SER A 38 3.87 7.83 1.62
C SER A 38 2.85 8.80 2.19
N GLY A 39 1.57 8.41 2.12
CA GLY A 39 0.44 9.14 2.68
C GLY A 39 -0.40 8.20 3.54
N THR A 40 -1.72 8.33 3.47
CA THR A 40 -2.65 7.55 4.29
C THR A 40 -3.56 6.70 3.42
N ILE A 41 -3.61 5.39 3.71
CA ILE A 41 -4.56 4.44 3.12
C ILE A 41 -5.46 3.92 4.24
N THR A 42 -6.77 4.15 4.13
CA THR A 42 -7.75 3.75 5.15
C THR A 42 -8.93 3.02 4.53
N SER A 43 -9.09 1.74 4.86
CA SER A 43 -10.31 0.98 4.51
C SER A 43 -11.22 0.79 5.73
N GLN A 44 -12.51 0.58 5.50
CA GLN A 44 -13.41 0.16 6.57
C GLN A 44 -13.33 -1.36 6.79
N ASP A 45 -13.27 -2.14 5.72
CA ASP A 45 -13.24 -3.61 5.77
C ASP A 45 -11.89 -4.15 5.31
N ASP A 46 -11.70 -4.39 4.01
CA ASP A 46 -10.51 -5.07 3.49
C ASP A 46 -9.62 -4.15 2.66
N THR A 47 -8.31 -4.19 2.94
CA THR A 47 -7.26 -3.69 2.04
C THR A 47 -6.44 -4.86 1.49
N HIS A 48 -6.46 -5.03 0.16
CA HIS A 48 -5.62 -6.00 -0.53
C HIS A 48 -4.64 -5.28 -1.48
N ILE A 49 -3.35 -5.52 -1.30
CA ILE A 49 -2.30 -4.96 -2.17
C ILE A 49 -1.43 -6.10 -2.68
N THR A 50 -1.35 -6.25 -3.99
CA THR A 50 -0.40 -7.16 -4.66
C THR A 50 0.56 -6.35 -5.53
N ALA A 51 1.86 -6.53 -5.33
CA ALA A 51 2.89 -5.82 -6.09
C ALA A 51 4.18 -6.62 -6.26
N SER A 52 5.08 -6.17 -7.14
CA SER A 52 6.45 -6.68 -7.12
C SER A 52 7.21 -6.21 -5.88
N ASN A 53 7.02 -4.94 -5.49
CA ASN A 53 7.56 -4.40 -4.24
C ASN A 53 6.48 -3.57 -3.53
N ILE A 54 6.38 -3.67 -2.21
CA ILE A 54 5.50 -2.85 -1.38
C ILE A 54 6.35 -2.13 -0.34
N THR A 55 6.34 -0.79 -0.38
CA THR A 55 7.01 0.04 0.61
C THR A 55 5.98 0.97 1.27
N ASN A 56 5.83 0.88 2.58
CA ASN A 56 5.18 1.93 3.37
C ASN A 56 6.26 2.87 3.90
N GLN A 57 6.46 4.02 3.26
CA GLN A 57 7.54 4.96 3.53
C GLN A 57 7.00 6.26 4.14
N ASN A 58 7.14 6.43 5.45
CA ASN A 58 6.53 7.55 6.19
C ASN A 58 4.99 7.63 6.02
N GLY A 59 4.37 6.54 5.56
CA GLY A 59 2.93 6.44 5.32
C GLY A 59 2.21 5.71 6.45
N VAL A 60 0.88 5.85 6.47
CA VAL A 60 -0.01 5.19 7.41
C VAL A 60 -0.99 4.30 6.63
N MET A 61 -1.17 3.07 7.08
CA MET A 61 -2.22 2.17 6.58
C MET A 61 -3.10 1.68 7.72
N THR A 62 -4.40 1.91 7.62
CA THR A 62 -5.39 1.47 8.60
C THR A 62 -6.55 0.72 7.94
N GLY A 63 -7.10 -0.29 8.62
CA GLY A 63 -8.27 -1.03 8.13
C GLY A 63 -8.72 -2.14 9.09
N ASN A 64 -9.84 -2.78 8.80
CA ASN A 64 -10.26 -3.95 9.59
C ASN A 64 -9.37 -5.16 9.27
N ASN A 65 -9.16 -5.47 7.99
CA ASN A 65 -8.18 -6.45 7.54
C ASN A 65 -7.23 -5.82 6.51
N ILE A 66 -5.93 -6.10 6.65
CA ILE A 66 -4.90 -5.68 5.69
C ILE A 66 -4.13 -6.90 5.21
N ASN A 67 -4.05 -7.07 3.89
CA ASN A 67 -3.39 -8.20 3.25
C ASN A 67 -2.44 -7.69 2.14
N LEU A 68 -1.14 -7.71 2.44
CA LEU A 68 -0.08 -7.23 1.56
C LEU A 68 0.70 -8.42 1.00
N ASN A 69 0.73 -8.55 -0.32
CA ASN A 69 1.41 -9.62 -1.03
C ASN A 69 2.45 -9.03 -2.00
N ALA A 70 3.72 -9.06 -1.59
CA ALA A 70 4.84 -8.63 -2.42
C ALA A 70 5.53 -9.82 -3.08
N GLN A 71 5.94 -9.68 -4.34
CA GLN A 71 6.79 -10.70 -4.97
C GLN A 71 8.21 -10.65 -4.40
N ASN A 72 8.82 -9.46 -4.33
CA ASN A 72 10.25 -9.35 -4.02
C ASN A 72 10.50 -8.75 -2.64
N THR A 73 9.89 -7.60 -2.32
CA THR A 73 10.16 -6.90 -1.05
C THR A 73 8.89 -6.32 -0.45
N LEU A 74 8.78 -6.47 0.88
CA LEU A 74 7.78 -5.79 1.69
C LEU A 74 8.49 -5.03 2.82
N LEU A 75 8.49 -3.71 2.75
CA LEU A 75 9.17 -2.85 3.72
C LEU A 75 8.16 -1.90 4.38
N ASN A 76 8.17 -1.87 5.70
CA ASN A 76 7.57 -0.78 6.47
C ASN A 76 8.70 0.13 6.98
N GLN A 77 8.96 1.23 6.29
CA GLN A 77 10.07 2.13 6.56
C GLN A 77 9.58 3.44 7.16
N SER A 78 9.77 3.60 8.47
CA SER A 78 9.37 4.81 9.21
C SER A 78 7.87 5.16 9.07
N GLY A 79 7.01 4.17 8.80
CA GLY A 79 5.56 4.31 8.70
C GLY A 79 4.82 3.31 9.59
N ASP A 80 3.50 3.39 9.59
CA ASP A 80 2.62 2.55 10.41
C ASP A 80 1.66 1.72 9.56
N ILE A 81 1.46 0.46 9.96
CA ILE A 81 0.47 -0.44 9.38
C ILE A 81 -0.32 -1.05 10.52
N THR A 82 -1.61 -0.75 10.60
CA THR A 82 -2.49 -1.20 11.68
C THR A 82 -3.74 -1.84 11.10
N ALA A 83 -4.00 -3.09 11.48
CA ALA A 83 -5.26 -3.75 11.21
C ALA A 83 -6.00 -4.02 12.52
N VAL A 84 -7.32 -3.83 12.55
CA VAL A 84 -8.14 -4.11 13.74
C VAL A 84 -8.26 -5.61 13.99
N ASN A 85 -8.50 -6.38 12.92
CA ASN A 85 -8.77 -7.81 13.02
C ASN A 85 -7.61 -8.67 12.50
N ASN A 86 -7.13 -8.43 11.27
CA ASN A 86 -6.08 -9.27 10.69
C ASN A 86 -5.07 -8.47 9.86
N LEU A 87 -3.78 -8.63 10.17
CA LEU A 87 -2.67 -8.14 9.36
C LEU A 87 -1.92 -9.34 8.77
N LYS A 88 -2.01 -9.50 7.45
CA LYS A 88 -1.27 -10.52 6.69
C LYS A 88 -0.23 -9.86 5.80
N LEU A 89 1.03 -10.23 6.01
CA LEU A 89 2.17 -9.81 5.20
C LEU A 89 2.76 -11.06 4.55
N LYS A 90 2.86 -11.06 3.22
CA LYS A 90 3.45 -12.13 2.43
C LYS A 90 4.49 -11.55 1.48
N GLN A 91 5.64 -12.19 1.45
CA GLN A 91 6.69 -11.96 0.45
C GLN A 91 6.98 -13.30 -0.22
N ASP A 92 6.81 -13.37 -1.54
CA ASP A 92 7.06 -14.59 -2.33
C ASP A 92 8.56 -14.74 -2.66
N TYR A 93 9.32 -15.32 -1.73
CA TYR A 93 10.75 -15.58 -1.97
C TYR A 93 10.94 -16.58 -3.12
N TYR A 94 11.42 -16.12 -4.28
CA TYR A 94 11.92 -17.02 -5.32
C TYR A 94 13.25 -17.63 -4.85
N GLN A 95 13.18 -18.84 -4.29
CA GLN A 95 14.37 -19.68 -4.11
C GLN A 95 14.90 -20.04 -5.50
N TYR A 96 16.11 -19.58 -5.84
CA TYR A 96 16.84 -20.17 -6.96
C TYR A 96 17.16 -21.62 -6.58
N CYS A 97 16.62 -22.59 -7.31
CA CYS A 97 17.12 -23.96 -7.24
C CYS A 97 18.59 -23.97 -7.69
N GLN A 98 19.50 -24.30 -6.76
CA GLN A 98 20.89 -24.64 -7.07
C GLN A 98 21.00 -26.11 -7.41
#